data_AF-A0A371IPI7-F1
#
_entry.id   AF-A0A371IPI7-F1
#
_cell.length_a   1.000
_cell.length_b   1.000
_cell.length_c   1.000
_cell.angle_alpha   90.00
_cell.angle_beta   90.00
_cell.angle_gamma   90.00
#
_symmetry.space_group_name_H-M   'P 1'
#
loop_
_entity.id
_entity.type
_entity.pdbx_description
1 polymer ?
#
loop_
_entity_poly.entity_id
_entity_poly.type
_entity_poly.pdbx_seq_one_letter_code
_entity_poly.pdbx_strand_id
1 'polypeptide(L)'
;STVIHETKSSKTSISIYDIVKKEKKKSKEQVGVTLDKEIVDKLKTVVIDSNITMSKLFENLLTPLLEDVNIKEKNIEIYNNKNKLKGRRKSE
;
A
#
# COMPACT_ATOMS: atom_id res chain seq x y z
N SER A 1 -3.81 29.72 -58.43
CA SER A 1 -4.15 28.92 -57.24
C SER A 1 -3.00 28.00 -56.93
N THR A 2 -2.28 28.22 -55.83
CA THR A 2 -1.10 27.44 -55.47
C THR A 2 -1.45 26.62 -54.23
N VAL A 3 -1.49 25.30 -54.37
CA VAL A 3 -1.84 24.38 -53.28
C VAL A 3 -0.56 24.05 -52.51
N ILE A 4 -0.53 24.42 -51.23
CA ILE A 4 0.55 24.07 -50.31
C ILE A 4 0.20 22.69 -49.71
N HIS A 5 1.02 21.68 -49.99
CA HIS A 5 0.93 20.38 -49.34
C HIS A 5 1.73 20.42 -48.04
N GLU A 6 1.04 20.56 -46.89
CA GLU A 6 1.65 20.36 -45.58
C GLU A 6 1.96 18.87 -45.36
N THR A 7 3.23 18.54 -45.24
CA THR A 7 3.69 17.20 -44.87
C THR A 7 3.55 17.02 -43.36
N LYS A 8 2.57 16.21 -42.93
CA LYS A 8 2.43 15.74 -41.54
C LYS A 8 3.65 14.89 -41.15
N SER A 9 4.66 15.50 -40.55
CA SER A 9 5.73 14.79 -39.84
C SER A 9 5.22 14.37 -38.46
N SER A 10 4.63 13.17 -38.37
CA SER A 10 4.28 12.55 -37.08
C SER A 10 5.55 12.02 -36.39
N LYS A 11 6.34 12.92 -35.79
CA LYS A 11 7.36 12.51 -34.82
C LYS A 11 6.66 12.18 -33.52
N THR A 12 6.50 10.89 -33.24
CA THR A 12 6.05 10.38 -31.94
C THR A 12 7.12 10.75 -30.90
N SER A 13 6.94 11.89 -30.25
CA SER A 13 7.80 12.30 -29.14
C SER A 13 7.52 11.39 -27.96
N ILE A 14 8.36 10.37 -27.75
CA ILE A 14 8.35 9.58 -26.52
C ILE A 14 8.80 10.51 -25.40
N SER A 15 7.92 10.77 -24.44
CA SER A 15 8.20 11.65 -23.31
C SER A 15 9.14 10.93 -22.34
N ILE A 16 10.08 11.62 -21.69
CA ILE A 16 10.92 11.02 -20.63
C ILE A 16 10.04 10.38 -19.54
N TYR A 17 8.85 10.94 -19.31
CA TYR A 17 7.83 10.39 -18.41
C TYR A 17 7.36 8.97 -18.80
N ASP A 18 7.38 8.61 -20.09
CA ASP A 18 7.00 7.27 -20.58
C ASP A 18 8.08 6.22 -20.30
N ILE A 19 9.35 6.65 -20.23
CA ILE A 19 10.50 5.80 -19.91
C ILE A 19 10.55 5.51 -18.40
N VAL A 20 10.10 6.46 -17.57
CA VAL A 20 9.94 6.27 -16.12
C VAL A 20 8.61 5.55 -15.84
N LYS A 21 8.42 4.35 -16.41
CA LYS A 21 7.47 3.37 -15.86
C LYS A 21 7.95 3.01 -14.46
N LYS A 22 7.56 3.81 -13.47
CA LYS A 22 7.76 3.52 -12.05
C LYS A 22 7.22 2.12 -11.81
N GLU A 23 8.07 1.22 -11.32
CA GLU A 23 7.62 -0.09 -10.86
C GLU A 23 6.40 0.12 -9.97
N LYS A 24 5.32 -0.62 -10.26
CA LYS A 24 4.07 -0.49 -9.50
C LYS A 24 4.39 -0.75 -8.04
N LYS A 25 4.26 0.28 -7.20
CA LYS A 25 4.40 0.14 -5.74
C LYS A 25 3.50 -1.01 -5.29
N LYS A 26 4.05 -1.98 -4.56
CA LYS A 26 3.28 -3.05 -3.93
C LYS A 26 2.14 -2.41 -3.13
N SER A 27 0.93 -2.95 -3.25
CA SER A 27 -0.22 -2.45 -2.49
C SER A 27 0.03 -2.67 -1.00
N LYS A 28 -0.10 -1.61 -0.21
CA LYS A 28 -0.08 -1.69 1.25
C LYS A 28 -1.51 -1.63 1.75
N GLU A 29 -1.87 -2.51 2.67
CA GLU A 29 -3.14 -2.47 3.37
C GLU A 29 -2.95 -1.86 4.76
N GLN A 30 -3.91 -1.01 5.18
CA GLN A 30 -3.90 -0.41 6.51
C GLN A 30 -4.66 -1.32 7.48
N VAL A 31 -4.01 -1.66 8.60
CA VAL A 31 -4.61 -2.45 9.68
C VAL A 31 -4.69 -1.58 10.93
N GLY A 32 -5.90 -1.42 11.48
CA GLY A 32 -6.12 -0.77 12.76
C GLY A 32 -5.97 -1.77 13.90
N VAL A 33 -5.19 -1.42 14.93
CA VAL A 33 -4.99 -2.25 16.13
C VAL A 33 -5.24 -1.44 17.39
N THR A 34 -5.73 -2.10 18.44
CA THR A 34 -5.86 -1.53 19.78
C THR A 34 -4.90 -2.28 20.70
N LEU A 35 -4.04 -1.53 21.39
CA LEU A 35 -3.01 -2.03 22.28
C LEU A 35 -3.02 -1.21 23.57
N ASP A 36 -2.50 -1.78 24.65
CA ASP A 36 -2.34 -1.07 25.91
C ASP A 36 -1.38 0.11 25.76
N LYS A 37 -1.69 1.21 26.47
CA LYS A 37 -0.92 2.46 26.37
C LYS A 37 0.57 2.25 26.65
N GLU A 38 0.90 1.46 27.67
CA GLU A 38 2.30 1.20 28.03
C GLU A 38 3.08 0.53 26.88
N ILE A 39 2.45 -0.40 26.17
CA ILE A 39 3.04 -1.06 25.00
C ILE A 39 3.24 -0.05 23.88
N VAL A 40 2.22 0.78 23.61
CA VAL A 40 2.30 1.82 22.59
C VAL A 40 3.44 2.81 22.88
N ASP A 41 3.61 3.21 24.13
CA ASP A 41 4.66 4.14 24.54
C ASP A 41 6.06 3.50 24.40
N LYS A 42 6.23 2.22 24.76
CA LYS A 42 7.45 1.45 24.49
C LYS A 42 7.77 1.37 22.98
N LEU A 43 6.76 1.11 22.15
CA LEU A 43 6.94 1.07 20.69
C LEU A 43 7.36 2.44 20.14
N LYS A 44 6.77 3.54 20.63
CA LYS A 44 7.18 4.90 20.21
C LYS A 44 8.64 5.16 20.52
N THR A 45 9.11 4.78 21.71
CA THR A 45 10.53 4.91 22.09
C THR A 45 11.43 4.18 21.09
N VAL A 46 11.17 2.91 20.80
CA VAL A 46 11.96 2.11 19.85
C VAL A 46 11.98 2.74 18.45
N VAL A 47 10.84 3.23 17.98
CA VAL A 47 10.70 3.88 16.67
C VAL A 47 11.58 5.12 16.58
N ILE A 48 11.64 5.94 17.63
CA ILE A 48 12.49 7.13 17.70
C ILE A 48 13.97 6.73 17.80
N ASP A 49 14.33 5.83 18.73
CA ASP A 49 15.71 5.40 18.94
C ASP A 49 16.32 4.76 17.69
N SER A 50 15.50 4.03 16.93
CA SER A 50 15.94 3.33 15.71
C SER A 50 15.79 4.19 14.44
N ASN A 51 15.25 5.41 14.55
CA ASN A 51 14.95 6.29 13.41
C ASN A 51 14.19 5.60 12.26
N ILE A 52 13.16 4.82 12.61
CA ILE A 52 12.28 4.14 11.66
C ILE A 52 10.84 4.63 11.83
N THR A 53 9.94 4.20 10.96
CA THR A 53 8.50 4.43 11.14
C THR A 53 7.88 3.27 11.90
N MET A 54 6.77 3.54 12.60
CA MET A 54 5.99 2.50 13.28
C MET A 54 5.58 1.37 12.31
N SER A 55 5.18 1.71 11.08
CA SER A 55 4.87 0.72 10.05
C SER A 55 6.07 -0.15 9.68
N LYS A 56 7.27 0.43 9.59
CA LYS A 56 8.49 -0.32 9.28
C LYS A 56 8.92 -1.22 10.43
N LEU A 57 8.75 -0.77 11.68
CA LEU A 57 8.95 -1.59 12.86
C LEU A 57 8.05 -2.83 12.82
N PHE A 58 6.75 -2.65 12.60
CA PHE A 58 5.82 -3.78 12.48
C PHE A 58 6.15 -4.70 11.30
N GLU A 59 6.46 -4.15 10.13
CA GLU A 59 6.84 -4.95 8.97
C GLU A 59 8.08 -5.81 9.27
N ASN A 60 9.10 -5.23 9.91
CA ASN A 60 10.31 -5.96 10.30
C ASN A 60 10.04 -7.05 11.35
N LEU A 61 9.14 -6.81 12.30
CA LEU A 61 8.77 -7.79 13.34
C LEU A 61 7.90 -8.92 12.77
N LEU A 62 6.97 -8.58 11.87
CA LEU A 62 6.00 -9.54 11.32
C LEU A 62 6.57 -10.38 10.18
N THR A 63 7.51 -9.85 9.39
CA THR A 63 8.11 -10.59 8.26
C THR A 63 8.67 -11.95 8.68
N PRO A 64 9.58 -12.06 9.67
CA PRO A 64 10.10 -13.36 10.08
C PRO A 64 9.03 -14.24 10.75
N LEU A 65 8.07 -13.63 11.46
CA LEU A 65 6.99 -14.36 12.13
C LEU A 65 6.00 -14.99 11.13
N LEU A 66 5.90 -14.44 9.92
CA LEU A 66 4.97 -14.88 8.88
C LEU A 66 5.66 -15.59 7.71
N GLU A 67 6.98 -15.83 7.80
CA GLU A 67 7.78 -16.40 6.71
C GLU A 67 7.22 -17.75 6.21
N ASP A 68 6.81 -18.61 7.13
CA ASP A 68 6.29 -19.96 6.83
C ASP A 68 4.74 -20.01 6.71
N VAL A 69 4.06 -18.86 6.77
CA VAL A 69 2.59 -18.82 6.76
C VAL A 69 2.07 -18.80 5.33
N ASN A 70 1.56 -19.94 4.89
CA ASN A 70 0.86 -20.02 3.61
C ASN A 70 -0.52 -19.33 3.67
N ILE A 71 -0.74 -18.40 2.74
CA ILE A 71 -2.02 -17.69 2.59
C ILE A 71 -3.12 -18.68 2.18
N LYS A 72 -4.17 -18.77 3.01
CA LYS A 72 -5.39 -19.53 2.71
C LYS A 72 -6.50 -18.56 2.36
N GLU A 73 -6.87 -18.46 1.09
CA GLU A 73 -7.89 -17.51 0.61
C GLU A 73 -9.22 -17.62 1.36
N LYS A 74 -9.65 -18.84 1.68
CA LYS A 74 -10.86 -19.08 2.48
C LYS A 74 -10.82 -18.39 3.85
N ASN A 75 -9.67 -18.31 4.49
CA ASN A 75 -9.53 -17.64 5.78
C ASN A 75 -9.62 -16.12 5.64
N ILE A 76 -9.05 -15.56 4.57
CA ILE A 76 -9.17 -14.14 4.23
C ILE A 76 -10.64 -13.78 4.00
N GLU A 77 -11.37 -14.60 3.23
CA GLU A 77 -12.78 -14.38 2.96
C GLU A 77 -13.61 -14.39 4.24
N ILE A 78 -13.40 -15.37 5.12
CA ILE A 78 -14.08 -15.45 6.43
C ILE A 78 -13.78 -14.21 7.27
N TYR A 79 -12.52 -13.77 7.34
CA TYR A 79 -12.12 -12.58 8.09
C TYR A 79 -12.81 -11.33 7.55
N ASN A 80 -12.78 -11.12 6.23
CA ASN A 80 -13.38 -9.96 5.59
C ASN A 80 -14.89 -9.93 5.78
N ASN A 81 -15.57 -11.07 5.64
CA ASN A 81 -17.03 -11.14 5.81
C ASN A 81 -17.46 -10.87 7.26
N LYS A 82 -16.69 -11.35 8.25
CA LYS A 82 -16.94 -11.03 9.67
C LYS A 82 -16.78 -9.54 9.99
N ASN A 83 -15.84 -8.86 9.33
CA ASN A 83 -15.54 -7.45 9.59
C ASN A 83 -16.34 -6.46 8.72
N LYS A 84 -16.89 -6.89 7.58
CA LYS A 84 -17.82 -6.09 6.74
C LYS A 84 -19.09 -5.66 7.50
N LEU A 85 -19.54 -6.44 8.49
CA LEU A 85 -20.78 -6.17 9.24
C LEU A 85 -20.63 -5.10 10.33
N LYS A 86 -19.41 -4.77 10.76
CA LYS A 86 -19.19 -3.79 11.84
C LYS A 86 -19.14 -2.33 11.38
N GLY A 87 -19.05 -2.09 10.06
CA GLY A 87 -18.98 -0.74 9.46
C GLY A 87 -20.32 -0.16 8.99
N ARG A 88 -21.38 -0.97 8.88
CA ARG A 88 -22.73 -0.48 8.61
C ARG A 88 -23.39 -0.01 9.92
N ARG A 89 -22.97 1.14 10.43
CA ARG A 89 -23.92 1.95 11.20
C ARG A 89 -24.99 2.36 10.19
N LYS A 90 -26.19 1.80 10.31
CA LYS A 90 -27.36 2.45 9.72
C LYS A 90 -27.43 3.81 10.40
N SER A 91 -27.10 4.86 9.66
CA SER A 91 -27.57 6.19 9.97
C SER A 91 -29.09 6.14 9.86
N GLU A 92 -29.76 6.01 11.00
CA GLU A 92 -31.15 6.47 11.15
C GLU A 92 -31.18 8.00 11.09
#